data_AF-A0A9E2NZ30-F1
#
_entry.id   AF-A0A9E2NZ30-F1
#
_cell.length_a   1.000
_cell.length_b   1.000
_cell.length_c   1.000
_cell.angle_alpha   90.00
_cell.angle_beta   90.00
_cell.angle_gamma   90.00
#
_symmetry.space_group_name_H-M   'P 1'
#
loop_
_entity.id
_entity.type
_entity.pdbx_description
1 polymer ?
#
loop_
_entity_poly.entity_id
_entity_poly.type
_entity_poly.pdbx_seq_one_letter_code
_entity_poly.pdbx_strand_id
1 'polypeptide(L)'
;TIIARQRSLWDQFFLYMDLEEMLQRDPVRARKYKTASAIERARMLDSYKADLQLSRIDGDVVAIPERFTIDKTEYTQTEGIVTTTQWFKYNTFYEKKQYVYYVRQRDGIWQIYDYTVENLGTE
;
A
#
# COMPACT_ATOMS: atom_id res chain seq x y z
N THR A 1 2.11 -0.50 24.56
CA THR A 1 1.86 0.81 23.93
C THR A 1 1.34 0.60 22.52
N ILE A 2 0.13 1.06 22.20
CA ILE A 2 -0.51 0.90 20.88
C ILE A 2 0.38 1.47 19.76
N ILE A 3 1.08 2.58 20.04
CA ILE A 3 2.03 3.24 19.13
C ILE A 3 3.18 2.31 18.72
N ALA A 4 3.78 1.58 19.66
CA ALA A 4 4.89 0.66 19.36
C ALA A 4 4.42 -0.54 18.51
N ARG A 5 3.19 -1.02 18.75
CA ARG A 5 2.56 -2.06 17.94
C ARG A 5 2.28 -1.55 16.52
N GLN A 6 1.70 -0.36 16.38
CA GLN A 6 1.47 0.26 15.08
C GLN A 6 2.79 0.44 14.32
N ARG A 7 3.83 0.96 14.96
CA ARG A 7 5.17 1.10 14.35
C ARG A 7 5.74 -0.23 13.87
N SER A 8 5.61 -1.30 14.67
CA SER A 8 6.05 -2.64 14.27
C SER A 8 5.27 -3.19 13.07
N LEU A 9 3.97 -2.93 12.99
CA LEU A 9 3.14 -3.33 11.85
C LEU A 9 3.50 -2.52 10.60
N TRP A 10 3.88 -1.25 10.78
CA TRP A 10 4.33 -0.39 9.70
C TRP A 10 5.63 -0.87 9.08
N ASP A 11 6.63 -1.20 9.89
CA ASP A 11 7.90 -1.68 9.36
C ASP A 11 7.74 -3.02 8.62
N GLN A 12 6.85 -3.90 9.10
CA GLN A 12 6.48 -5.13 8.37
C GLN A 12 5.73 -4.83 7.07
N PHE A 13 4.79 -3.87 7.09
CA PHE A 13 4.03 -3.48 5.91
C PHE A 13 4.95 -2.93 4.81
N PHE A 14 5.86 -2.03 5.15
CA PHE A 14 6.78 -1.42 4.19
C PHE A 14 7.82 -2.41 3.64
N LEU A 15 8.09 -3.54 4.32
CA LEU A 15 8.99 -4.58 3.83
C LEU A 15 8.47 -5.23 2.53
N TYR A 16 7.16 -5.26 2.34
CA TYR A 16 6.52 -5.85 1.16
C TYR A 16 6.17 -4.81 0.09
N MET A 17 6.62 -3.55 0.22
CA MET A 17 6.29 -2.50 -0.74
C MET A 17 7.53 -1.91 -1.39
N ASP A 18 7.44 -1.69 -2.71
CA ASP A 18 8.43 -0.91 -3.44
C ASP A 18 8.07 0.59 -3.38
N LEU A 19 8.51 1.24 -2.29
CA LEU A 19 8.22 2.66 -2.05
C LEU A 19 8.78 3.58 -3.12
N GLU A 20 9.88 3.20 -3.77
CA GLU A 20 10.51 3.98 -4.82
C GLU A 20 9.65 4.01 -6.08
N GLU A 21 9.14 2.86 -6.53
CA GLU A 21 8.20 2.81 -7.65
C GLU A 21 6.89 3.54 -7.33
N MET A 22 6.36 3.29 -6.13
CA MET A 22 5.10 3.91 -5.71
C MET A 22 5.20 5.43 -5.67
N LEU A 23 6.33 5.97 -5.18
CA LEU A 23 6.61 7.42 -5.22
C LEU A 23 6.66 7.96 -6.65
N GLN A 24 7.21 7.18 -7.58
CA GLN A 24 7.39 7.57 -8.98
C GLN A 24 6.10 7.48 -9.83
N ARG A 25 4.99 6.98 -9.27
CA ARG A 25 3.68 7.00 -9.94
C ARG A 25 3.16 8.42 -10.17
N ASP A 26 3.44 9.33 -9.22
CA ASP A 26 3.11 10.75 -9.38
C ASP A 26 4.16 11.43 -10.27
N PRO A 27 3.78 12.01 -11.43
CA PRO A 27 4.74 12.58 -12.36
C PRO A 27 5.58 13.73 -11.80
N VAL A 28 5.04 14.48 -10.83
CA VAL A 28 5.73 15.61 -10.18
C VAL A 28 6.79 15.07 -9.23
N ARG A 29 6.42 14.11 -8.39
CA ARG A 29 7.33 13.42 -7.46
C ARG A 29 8.41 12.64 -8.21
N ALA A 30 8.05 11.98 -9.31
CA ALA A 30 8.97 11.23 -10.15
C ALA A 30 10.07 12.11 -10.76
N ARG A 31 9.70 13.26 -11.31
CA ARG A 31 10.68 14.22 -11.87
C ARG A 31 11.65 14.68 -10.80
N LYS A 32 11.14 15.07 -9.62
CA LYS A 32 11.95 15.52 -8.50
C LYS A 32 12.89 14.42 -8.00
N TYR A 33 12.41 13.19 -7.91
CA TYR A 33 13.20 12.03 -7.45
C TYR A 33 14.35 11.71 -8.41
N LYS A 34 14.09 11.75 -9.73
CA LYS A 34 15.11 11.47 -10.75
C LYS A 34 16.27 12.47 -10.72
N THR A 35 15.99 13.76 -10.48
CA THR A 35 17.01 14.81 -10.40
C THR A 35 17.66 14.96 -9.03
N ALA A 36 17.12 14.30 -8.00
CA ALA A 36 17.60 14.39 -6.63
C ALA A 36 18.89 13.60 -6.40
N SER A 37 19.73 14.11 -5.50
CA SER A 37 20.89 13.39 -4.95
C SER A 37 20.46 12.17 -4.12
N ALA A 38 21.39 11.25 -3.83
CA ALA A 38 21.10 10.07 -3.01
C ALA A 38 20.51 10.42 -1.62
N ILE A 39 21.03 11.47 -0.99
CA ILE A 39 20.54 11.94 0.32
C ILE A 39 19.12 12.49 0.21
N GLU A 40 18.84 13.24 -0.84
CA GLU A 40 17.49 13.78 -1.09
C GLU A 40 16.50 12.68 -1.44
N ARG A 41 16.90 11.68 -2.23
CA ARG A 41 16.07 10.50 -2.52
C ARG A 41 15.68 9.76 -1.24
N ALA A 42 16.64 9.52 -0.33
CA ALA A 42 16.35 8.91 0.97
C ALA A 42 15.33 9.73 1.77
N ARG A 43 15.52 11.07 1.85
CA ARG A 43 14.56 11.96 2.52
C ARG A 43 13.17 11.96 1.88
N MET A 44 13.09 11.87 0.55
CA MET A 44 11.82 11.80 -0.18
C MET A 44 11.09 10.48 0.10
N LEU A 45 11.81 9.37 0.21
CA LEU A 45 11.24 8.08 0.60
C LEU A 45 10.77 8.10 2.06
N ASP A 46 11.54 8.71 2.97
CA ASP A 46 11.15 8.86 4.37
C ASP A 46 9.91 9.76 4.52
N SER A 47 9.85 10.87 3.79
CA SER A 47 8.66 11.74 3.80
C SER A 47 7.45 11.02 3.20
N TYR A 48 7.65 10.25 2.13
CA TYR A 48 6.58 9.47 1.53
C TYR A 48 6.09 8.35 2.45
N LYS A 49 7.00 7.70 3.19
CA LYS A 49 6.66 6.73 4.24
C LYS A 49 5.81 7.41 5.34
N ALA A 50 6.19 8.61 5.78
CA ALA A 50 5.43 9.38 6.75
C ALA A 50 4.05 9.82 6.20
N ASP A 51 3.99 10.28 4.96
CA ASP A 51 2.73 10.62 4.27
C ASP A 51 1.82 9.40 4.13
N LEU A 52 2.37 8.22 3.84
CA LEU A 52 1.62 6.97 3.80
C LEU A 52 1.12 6.56 5.19
N GLN A 53 1.92 6.82 6.23
CA GLN A 53 1.52 6.61 7.63
C GLN A 53 0.38 7.55 8.05
N LEU A 54 0.45 8.82 7.65
CA LEU A 54 -0.54 9.86 7.96
C LEU A 54 -1.80 9.75 7.10
N SER A 55 -1.67 9.47 5.79
CA SER A 55 -2.82 9.22 4.90
C SER A 55 -3.55 7.92 5.25
N ARG A 56 -2.84 6.92 5.77
CA ARG A 56 -3.45 5.79 6.50
C ARG A 56 -3.93 6.13 7.90
N ILE A 57 -3.94 7.38 8.34
CA ILE A 57 -4.64 7.83 9.56
C ILE A 57 -5.85 8.71 9.20
N ASP A 58 -5.81 9.43 8.06
CA ASP A 58 -6.79 10.46 7.69
C ASP A 58 -7.88 10.07 6.65
N GLY A 59 -8.09 8.79 6.35
CA GLY A 59 -9.45 8.33 6.02
C GLY A 59 -9.76 7.72 4.66
N ASP A 60 -9.10 6.62 4.28
CA ASP A 60 -9.74 5.66 3.35
C ASP A 60 -9.09 4.26 3.32
N VAL A 61 -7.79 4.17 3.66
CA VAL A 61 -6.99 2.92 3.68
C VAL A 61 -6.60 2.50 5.13
N VAL A 62 -7.20 3.17 6.13
CA VAL A 62 -6.82 3.12 7.56
C VAL A 62 -7.48 2.00 8.34
N ALA A 63 -8.70 1.63 7.96
CA ALA A 63 -9.39 0.60 8.69
C ALA A 63 -8.65 -0.70 8.41
N ILE A 64 -8.10 -1.33 9.44
CA ILE A 64 -7.77 -2.76 9.32
C ILE A 64 -9.10 -3.40 8.95
N PRO A 65 -9.22 -4.05 7.78
CA PRO A 65 -10.47 -4.65 7.41
C PRO A 65 -10.85 -5.65 8.50
N GLU A 66 -12.11 -5.64 8.93
CA GLU A 66 -12.56 -6.65 9.90
C GLU A 66 -12.41 -8.04 9.27
N ARG A 67 -12.60 -8.12 7.95
CA ARG A 67 -12.38 -9.33 7.16
C ARG A 67 -11.98 -9.00 5.72
N PHE A 68 -11.29 -9.95 5.09
CA PHE A 68 -10.96 -9.88 3.67
C PHE A 68 -11.08 -11.27 3.02
N THR A 69 -11.23 -11.28 1.70
CA THR A 69 -11.16 -12.47 0.85
C THR A 69 -10.19 -12.21 -0.29
N ILE A 70 -9.43 -13.24 -0.67
CA ILE A 70 -8.67 -13.21 -1.92
C ILE A 70 -9.63 -13.77 -2.98
N ASP A 71 -10.03 -12.92 -3.91
CA ASP A 71 -11.02 -13.26 -4.92
C ASP A 71 -10.34 -13.91 -6.13
N LYS A 72 -9.15 -13.39 -6.49
CA LYS A 72 -8.38 -13.87 -7.63
C LYS A 72 -6.88 -13.68 -7.42
N THR A 73 -6.08 -14.61 -7.91
CA THR A 73 -4.63 -14.46 -7.98
C THR A 73 -4.16 -14.96 -9.34
N GLU A 74 -3.50 -14.09 -10.09
CA GLU A 74 -2.89 -14.40 -11.38
C GLU A 74 -1.41 -14.07 -11.29
N TYR A 75 -0.54 -14.97 -11.72
CA TYR A 75 0.90 -14.72 -11.66
C TYR A 75 1.63 -15.42 -12.80
N THR A 76 2.72 -14.78 -13.20
CA THR A 76 3.78 -15.32 -14.03
C THR A 76 4.96 -15.68 -13.11
N GLN A 77 6.12 -15.99 -13.70
CA GLN A 77 7.32 -16.24 -12.92
C GLN A 77 7.78 -15.00 -12.12
N THR A 78 7.53 -13.78 -12.63
CA THR A 78 8.12 -12.55 -12.06
C THR A 78 7.10 -11.49 -11.69
N GLU A 79 5.86 -11.61 -12.11
CA GLU A 79 4.80 -10.62 -11.88
C GLU A 79 3.50 -11.29 -11.48
N GLY A 80 2.64 -10.58 -10.77
CA GLY A 80 1.33 -11.09 -10.39
C GLY A 80 0.35 -9.99 -10.02
N ILE A 81 -0.92 -10.38 -10.00
CA ILE A 81 -2.06 -9.55 -9.68
C ILE A 81 -2.88 -10.32 -8.64
N VAL A 82 -3.14 -9.68 -7.51
CA VAL A 82 -3.95 -10.22 -6.42
C VAL A 82 -5.16 -9.32 -6.22
N THR A 83 -6.34 -9.83 -6.51
CA THR A 83 -7.61 -9.14 -6.26
C THR A 83 -8.17 -9.59 -4.93
N THR A 84 -8.51 -8.64 -4.07
CA THR A 84 -9.10 -8.91 -2.76
C THR A 84 -10.30 -8.04 -2.51
N THR A 85 -11.34 -8.58 -1.88
CA THR A 85 -12.43 -7.81 -1.32
C THR A 85 -12.20 -7.63 0.18
N GLN A 86 -12.36 -6.41 0.66
CA GLN A 86 -12.11 -6.02 2.05
C GLN A 86 -13.34 -5.34 2.63
N TRP A 87 -13.71 -5.70 3.86
CA TRP A 87 -14.83 -5.11 4.58
C TRP A 87 -14.33 -4.35 5.80
N PHE A 88 -14.73 -3.09 5.89
CA PHE A 88 -14.38 -2.19 6.97
C PHE A 88 -15.60 -1.91 7.81
N LYS A 89 -15.48 -2.17 9.11
CA LYS A 89 -16.59 -2.00 10.05
C LYS A 89 -16.75 -0.54 10.45
N TYR A 90 -17.95 -0.03 10.27
CA TYR A 90 -18.43 1.21 10.89
C TYR A 90 -19.52 0.88 11.91
N ASN A 91 -19.98 1.89 12.65
CA ASN A 91 -20.95 1.66 13.73
C ASN A 91 -22.26 1.02 13.25
N THR A 92 -22.69 1.32 12.03
CA THR A 92 -24.02 0.94 11.51
C THR A 92 -23.99 0.15 10.21
N PHE A 93 -22.84 0.00 9.57
CA PHE A 93 -22.68 -0.67 8.28
C PHE A 93 -21.25 -1.18 8.08
N TYR A 94 -21.06 -2.00 7.06
CA TYR A 94 -19.75 -2.35 6.54
C TYR A 94 -19.50 -1.65 5.22
N GLU A 95 -18.37 -0.96 5.10
CA GLU A 95 -17.90 -0.48 3.79
C GLU A 95 -17.13 -1.60 3.11
N LYS A 96 -17.45 -1.86 1.84
CA LYS A 96 -16.82 -2.90 1.05
C LYS A 96 -15.98 -2.26 -0.04
N LYS A 97 -14.69 -2.62 -0.13
CA LYS A 97 -13.79 -2.16 -1.19
C LYS A 97 -13.10 -3.34 -1.87
N GLN A 98 -12.87 -3.23 -3.16
CA GLN A 98 -11.99 -4.11 -3.91
C GLN A 98 -10.61 -3.48 -4.00
N TYR A 99 -9.59 -4.27 -3.68
CA TYR A 99 -8.19 -3.93 -3.91
C TYR A 99 -7.64 -4.83 -4.99
N VAL A 100 -6.92 -4.25 -5.94
CA VAL A 100 -6.10 -4.99 -6.90
C VAL A 100 -4.66 -4.64 -6.60
N TYR A 101 -3.90 -5.60 -6.10
CA TYR A 101 -2.48 -5.46 -5.82
C TYR A 101 -1.66 -6.00 -6.98
N TYR A 102 -0.73 -5.20 -7.48
CA TYR A 102 0.26 -5.63 -8.45
C TYR A 102 1.55 -5.95 -7.73
N VAL A 103 2.00 -7.19 -7.88
CA VAL A 103 3.18 -7.73 -7.22
C VAL A 103 4.23 -8.09 -8.24
N ARG A 104 5.50 -7.94 -7.86
CA ARG A 104 6.64 -8.40 -8.65
C ARG A 104 7.63 -9.14 -7.78
N GLN A 105 8.27 -10.15 -8.33
CA GLN A 105 9.31 -10.90 -7.64
C GLN A 105 10.67 -10.22 -7.84
N ARG A 106 11.34 -9.88 -6.75
CA ARG A 106 12.70 -9.34 -6.73
C ARG A 106 13.49 -10.04 -5.64
N ASP A 107 14.66 -10.58 -5.99
CA ASP A 107 15.55 -11.30 -5.07
C ASP A 107 14.85 -12.42 -4.27
N GLY A 108 13.91 -13.12 -4.92
CA GLY A 108 13.12 -14.20 -4.32
C GLY A 108 11.94 -13.76 -3.46
N ILE A 109 11.71 -12.45 -3.31
CA ILE A 109 10.64 -11.88 -2.49
C ILE A 109 9.60 -11.21 -3.41
N TRP A 110 8.32 -11.49 -3.17
CA TRP A 110 7.24 -10.79 -3.84
C TRP A 110 6.96 -9.45 -3.14
N GLN A 111 6.98 -8.38 -3.91
CA GLN A 111 6.76 -7.02 -3.43
C GLN A 111 5.60 -6.39 -4.20
N ILE A 112 4.70 -5.72 -3.47
CA ILE A 112 3.66 -4.87 -4.04
C ILE A 112 4.35 -3.61 -4.56
N TYR A 113 4.22 -3.34 -5.86
CA TYR A 113 4.74 -2.12 -6.48
C TYR A 113 3.62 -1.16 -6.89
N ASP A 114 2.39 -1.67 -7.01
CA ASP A 114 1.21 -0.87 -7.33
C ASP A 114 -0.03 -1.49 -6.65
N TYR A 115 -1.03 -0.65 -6.38
CA TYR A 115 -2.38 -1.08 -6.09
C TYR A 115 -3.41 -0.10 -6.64
N THR A 116 -4.61 -0.61 -6.91
CA THR A 116 -5.82 0.20 -7.16
C THR A 116 -6.91 -0.19 -6.17
N VAL A 117 -7.80 0.76 -5.86
CA VAL A 117 -8.92 0.58 -4.94
C VAL A 117 -10.20 1.02 -5.61
N GLU A 118 -11.23 0.19 -5.50
CA GLU A 118 -12.60 0.48 -5.96
C GLU A 118 -13.57 0.33 -4.79
N ASN A 119 -14.47 1.30 -4.62
CA ASN A 119 -15.52 1.22 -3.59
C ASN A 119 -16.69 0.40 -4.14
N LEU A 120 -17.00 -0.73 -3.49
CA LEU A 120 -18.10 -1.62 -3.87
C LEU A 120 -19.42 -1.29 -3.13
N GLY A 121 -19.42 -0.27 -2.28
CA GLY A 121 -20.59 0.20 -1.54
C GLY A 121 -20.61 -0.22 -0.07
N THR A 122 -21.82 -0.23 0.50
CA THR A 122 -22.05 -0.54 1.92
C THR A 122 -23.00 -1.71 2.10
N GLU A 123 -22.74 -2.56 3.09
CA GLU A 123 -23.59 -3.70 3.51
C GLU A 123 -24.14 -3.49 4.94
#